data_AF-A0A822AT70-F1
#
_entry.id   AF-A0A822AT70-F1
#
_cell.length_a   1.000
_cell.length_b   1.000
_cell.length_c   1.000
_cell.angle_alpha   90.00
_cell.angle_beta   90.00
_cell.angle_gamma   90.00
#
_symmetry.space_group_name_H-M   'P 1'
#
loop_
_entity.id
_entity.type
_entity.pdbx_description
1 polymer ?
#
loop_
_entity_poly.entity_id
_entity_poly.type
_entity_poly.pdbx_seq_one_letter_code
_entity_poly.pdbx_strand_id
1 'polypeptide(L)'
;NGIMFAIPYLFQLIFTIVSGQIADLIRARKILSTTATRRWQTIIGAFGTSFFLVLVGFIGCNHVLAVIFISLSVGFIGFQGSGSLISHLDIASNYAGTLMGITNMLAAIPGFVGPIFVGWITNHNQTLAAWKLIFNISSSVSLFGCLIYCILFNGEEQLWNRDHVEQ
;
A
#
# COMPACT_ATOMS: atom_id res chain seq x y z
N ASN A 1 5.95 7.97 -24.97
CA ASN A 1 4.97 7.39 -24.02
C ASN A 1 5.59 6.53 -22.92
N GLY A 2 6.62 5.71 -23.17
CA GLY A 2 7.21 4.84 -22.12
C GLY A 2 7.77 5.56 -20.88
N ILE A 3 8.43 6.71 -21.06
CA ILE A 3 9.01 7.50 -19.94
C ILE A 3 7.93 7.96 -18.95
N MET A 4 6.75 8.37 -19.44
CA MET A 4 5.66 8.84 -18.58
C MET A 4 5.09 7.73 -17.70
N PHE A 5 5.04 6.49 -18.21
CA PHE A 5 4.64 5.32 -17.42
C PHE A 5 5.71 4.87 -16.43
N ALA A 6 6.99 5.14 -16.69
CA ALA A 6 8.08 4.77 -15.79
C ALA A 6 8.18 5.67 -14.54
N ILE A 7 7.74 6.93 -14.62
CA ILE A 7 7.86 7.91 -13.52
C ILE A 7 7.20 7.42 -12.22
N PRO A 8 5.93 6.97 -12.20
CA PRO A 8 5.30 6.49 -10.96
C PRO A 8 6.06 5.32 -10.31
N TYR A 9 6.57 4.38 -11.12
CA TYR A 9 7.32 3.22 -10.60
C TYR A 9 8.70 3.61 -10.08
N LEU A 10 9.37 4.59 -10.70
CA LEU A 10 10.62 5.14 -10.17
C LEU A 10 10.38 5.82 -8.82
N PHE A 11 9.31 6.59 -8.68
CA PHE A 11 8.91 7.17 -7.40
C PHE A 11 8.60 6.08 -6.36
N GLN A 12 7.87 5.04 -6.75
CA GLN A 12 7.61 3.89 -5.89
C GLN A 12 8.90 3.25 -5.37
N LEU A 13 9.89 3.02 -6.25
CA LEU A 13 11.16 2.41 -5.88
C LEU A 13 11.91 3.30 -4.88
N ILE A 14 12.03 4.60 -5.16
CA ILE A 14 12.71 5.55 -4.27
C ILE A 14 12.04 5.57 -2.89
N PHE A 15 10.72 5.71 -2.85
CA PHE A 15 9.97 5.77 -1.58
C PHE A 15 10.04 4.45 -0.82
N THR A 16 10.03 3.31 -1.50
CA THR A 16 10.18 1.99 -0.88
C THR A 16 11.54 1.89 -0.19
N ILE A 17 12.64 2.26 -0.87
CA ILE A 17 13.99 2.24 -0.29
C ILE A 17 14.07 3.18 0.92
N VAL A 18 13.62 4.43 0.76
CA VAL A 18 13.63 5.42 1.85
C VAL A 18 12.82 4.95 3.05
N SER A 19 11.64 4.35 2.82
CA SER A 19 10.79 3.80 3.88
C SER A 19 11.48 2.68 4.66
N GLY A 20 12.21 1.81 3.97
CA GLY A 20 13.00 0.74 4.59
C GLY A 20 14.08 1.31 5.49
N GLN A 21 14.87 2.26 4.97
CA GLN A 21 15.94 2.93 5.73
C GLN A 21 15.40 3.64 6.99
N ILE A 22 14.24 4.32 6.87
CA ILE A 22 13.59 4.97 8.01
C ILE A 22 13.16 3.92 9.06
N ALA A 23 12.55 2.80 8.63
CA ALA A 23 12.19 1.71 9.53
C ALA A 23 13.41 1.13 10.26
N ASP A 24 14.49 0.87 9.52
CA ASP A 24 15.71 0.30 10.07
C ASP A 24 16.35 1.26 11.07
N LEU A 25 16.37 2.56 10.79
CA LEU A 25 16.89 3.58 11.71
C LEU A 25 16.06 3.68 12.99
N ILE A 26 14.72 3.65 12.88
CA ILE A 26 13.80 3.70 14.02
C ILE A 26 14.00 2.47 14.91
N ARG A 27 14.14 1.28 14.31
CA ARG A 27 14.41 0.03 15.03
C ARG A 27 15.80 0.01 15.65
N ALA A 28 16.84 0.42 14.92
CA ALA A 28 18.22 0.46 15.41
C ALA A 28 18.38 1.37 16.64
N ARG A 29 17.66 2.50 16.65
CA ARG A 29 17.62 3.43 17.78
C ARG A 29 16.65 3.02 18.89
N LYS A 30 15.96 1.88 18.77
CA LYS A 30 14.94 1.37 19.72
C LYS A 30 13.88 2.41 20.10
N ILE A 31 13.54 3.31 19.16
CA ILE A 31 12.59 4.41 19.42
C ILE A 31 11.16 3.86 19.49
N LEU A 32 10.83 2.91 18.62
CA LEU A 32 9.50 2.30 18.53
C LEU A 32 9.61 0.77 18.43
N SER A 33 8.59 0.09 18.96
CA SER A 33 8.40 -1.35 18.74
C SER A 33 8.21 -1.67 17.24
N THR A 34 8.47 -2.91 16.84
CA THR A 34 8.22 -3.43 15.48
C THR A 34 6.78 -3.15 15.06
N THR A 35 5.82 -3.47 15.94
CA THR A 35 4.39 -3.24 15.70
C THR A 35 4.08 -1.77 15.43
N ALA A 36 4.59 -0.88 16.28
CA ALA A 36 4.34 0.56 16.17
C ALA A 36 4.97 1.13 14.89
N THR A 37 6.21 0.76 14.57
CA THR A 37 6.91 1.20 13.35
C THR A 37 6.12 0.80 12.10
N ARG A 38 5.66 -0.44 12.02
CA ARG A 38 4.88 -0.95 10.88
C ARG A 38 3.52 -0.28 10.77
N ARG A 39 2.81 -0.07 11.88
CA ARG A 39 1.54 0.68 11.88
C ARG A 39 1.73 2.10 11.36
N TRP A 40 2.74 2.82 11.86
CA TRP A 40 3.07 4.17 11.38
C TRP A 40 3.39 4.19 9.89
N GLN A 41 4.14 3.20 9.39
CA GLN A 41 4.41 3.07 7.97
C GLN A 41 3.14 2.84 7.15
N THR A 42 2.29 1.90 7.55
CA THR A 42 1.03 1.64 6.85
C THR A 42 0.11 2.87 6.87
N ILE A 43 0.03 3.60 8.00
CA ILE A 43 -0.78 4.82 8.14
C ILE A 43 -0.28 5.91 7.20
N ILE A 44 1.01 6.27 7.26
CA ILE A 44 1.58 7.34 6.43
C ILE A 44 1.44 7.00 4.94
N GLY A 45 1.67 5.73 4.57
CA GLY A 45 1.48 5.25 3.21
C GLY A 45 0.03 5.37 2.75
N ALA A 46 -0.91 4.82 3.51
CA ALA A 46 -2.33 4.81 3.15
C ALA A 46 -2.93 6.22 3.10
N PHE A 47 -2.63 7.08 4.08
CA PHE A 47 -3.06 8.47 4.08
C PHE A 47 -2.43 9.26 2.94
N GLY A 48 -1.13 9.10 2.69
CA GLY A 48 -0.44 9.76 1.59
C GLY A 48 -1.04 9.38 0.24
N THR A 49 -1.14 8.08 -0.04
CA THR A 49 -1.79 7.57 -1.26
C THR A 49 -3.20 8.10 -1.41
N SER A 50 -4.03 8.02 -0.37
CA SER A 50 -5.43 8.43 -0.44
C SER A 50 -5.59 9.94 -0.67
N PHE A 51 -4.76 10.75 -0.01
CA PHE A 51 -4.75 12.20 -0.14
C PHE A 51 -4.38 12.64 -1.57
N PHE A 52 -3.28 12.11 -2.11
CA PHE A 52 -2.85 12.46 -3.46
C PHE A 52 -3.80 11.91 -4.53
N LEU A 53 -4.39 10.73 -4.32
CA LEU A 53 -5.36 10.15 -5.24
C LEU A 53 -6.66 10.98 -5.31
N VAL A 54 -7.14 11.50 -4.17
CA VAL A 54 -8.29 12.43 -4.15
C VAL A 54 -7.93 13.73 -4.88
N LEU A 55 -6.75 14.29 -4.66
CA LEU A 55 -6.29 15.51 -5.34
C LEU A 55 -6.25 15.36 -6.87
N VAL A 56 -5.86 14.18 -7.39
CA VAL A 56 -5.92 13.89 -8.83
C VAL A 56 -7.32 14.06 -9.37
N GLY A 57 -8.34 13.65 -8.63
CA GLY A 57 -9.73 13.89 -8.97
C GLY A 57 -10.02 15.39 -9.19
N PHE A 58 -9.47 16.28 -8.36
CA PHE A 58 -9.78 17.72 -8.41
C PHE A 58 -8.99 18.53 -9.44
N ILE A 59 -7.91 18.00 -10.03
CA ILE A 59 -7.00 18.74 -10.92
C ILE A 59 -7.61 19.16 -12.28
N GLY A 60 -8.73 18.56 -12.70
CA GLY A 60 -9.37 18.93 -13.97
C GLY A 60 -8.46 18.62 -15.18
N CYS A 61 -8.29 19.58 -16.10
CA CYS A 61 -7.60 19.36 -17.38
C CYS A 61 -6.06 19.50 -17.34
N ASN A 62 -5.43 19.74 -16.19
CA ASN A 62 -3.97 19.86 -16.13
C ASN A 62 -3.29 18.49 -16.03
N HIS A 63 -2.89 17.97 -17.19
CA HIS A 63 -2.27 16.64 -17.31
C HIS A 63 -0.93 16.54 -16.56
N VAL A 64 -0.13 17.60 -16.49
CA VAL A 64 1.19 17.56 -15.82
C VAL A 64 1.03 17.38 -14.31
N LEU A 65 0.13 18.15 -13.70
CA LEU A 65 -0.18 18.03 -12.27
C LEU A 65 -0.79 16.67 -11.93
N ALA A 66 -1.67 16.13 -12.80
CA ALA A 66 -2.26 14.82 -12.61
C ALA A 66 -1.20 13.71 -12.56
N VAL A 67 -0.22 13.73 -13.48
CA VAL A 67 0.87 12.76 -13.48
C VAL A 67 1.75 12.88 -12.23
N ILE A 68 2.06 14.11 -11.78
CA ILE A 68 2.86 14.32 -10.56
C ILE A 68 2.14 13.76 -9.34
N PHE A 69 0.85 14.04 -9.16
CA PHE A 69 0.10 13.57 -7.99
C PHE A 69 -0.17 12.06 -8.03
N ILE A 70 -0.44 11.48 -9.20
CA ILE A 70 -0.50 10.01 -9.34
C ILE A 70 0.85 9.39 -8.98
N SER A 71 1.96 9.97 -9.45
CA SER A 71 3.31 9.47 -9.15
C SER A 71 3.63 9.55 -7.65
N LEU A 72 3.26 10.64 -6.99
CA LEU A 72 3.38 10.77 -5.54
C LEU A 72 2.51 9.75 -4.81
N SER A 73 1.25 9.60 -5.22
CA SER A 73 0.31 8.60 -4.67
C SER A 73 0.91 7.19 -4.73
N VAL A 74 1.45 6.80 -5.89
CA VAL A 74 2.11 5.51 -6.11
C VAL A 74 3.42 5.40 -5.31
N GLY A 75 4.15 6.49 -5.13
CA GLY A 75 5.28 6.58 -4.20
C GLY A 75 4.89 6.17 -2.77
N PHE A 76 3.80 6.73 -2.24
CA PHE A 76 3.29 6.39 -0.91
C PHE A 76 2.77 4.95 -0.78
N ILE A 77 2.34 4.32 -1.88
CA ILE A 77 2.02 2.87 -1.89
C ILE A 77 3.29 2.06 -1.56
N GLY A 78 4.47 2.50 -2.02
CA GLY A 78 5.75 1.89 -1.63
C GLY A 78 5.99 1.91 -0.11
N PHE A 79 5.61 3.01 0.56
CA PHE A 79 5.69 3.14 2.02
C PHE A 79 4.75 2.17 2.74
N GLN A 80 3.53 1.99 2.21
CA GLN A 80 2.55 1.02 2.71
C GLN A 80 3.01 -0.43 2.53
N GLY A 81 3.64 -0.73 1.39
CA GLY A 81 4.20 -2.05 1.07
C GLY A 81 5.30 -2.46 2.04
N SER A 82 6.26 -1.58 2.32
CA SER A 82 7.33 -1.84 3.30
C SER A 82 6.81 -2.05 4.73
N GLY A 83 5.66 -1.47 5.08
CA GLY A 83 4.97 -1.76 6.33
C GLY A 83 4.34 -3.15 6.31
N SER A 84 3.31 -3.33 5.49
CA SER A 84 2.44 -4.52 5.49
C SER A 84 3.10 -5.81 4.97
N LEU A 85 3.94 -5.74 3.93
CA LEU A 85 4.55 -6.93 3.32
C LEU A 85 5.58 -7.57 4.26
N ILE A 86 6.46 -6.75 4.85
CA ILE A 86 7.52 -7.23 5.75
C ILE A 86 6.93 -7.69 7.09
N SER A 87 5.74 -7.20 7.43
CA SER A 87 5.03 -7.63 8.63
C SER A 87 4.64 -9.11 8.63
N HIS A 88 4.42 -9.73 7.46
CA HIS A 88 4.22 -11.19 7.39
C HIS A 88 5.48 -11.97 7.80
N LEU A 89 6.66 -11.45 7.46
CA LEU A 89 7.95 -12.03 7.85
C LEU A 89 8.23 -11.82 9.35
N ASP A 90 7.81 -10.67 9.90
CA ASP A 90 7.97 -10.35 11.32
C ASP A 90 7.10 -11.29 12.22
N ILE A 91 5.93 -11.77 11.74
CA ILE A 91 4.98 -12.60 12.50
C ILE A 91 5.33 -14.09 12.50
N ALA A 92 5.68 -14.64 11.32
CA ALA A 92 5.88 -16.08 11.14
C ALA A 92 7.00 -16.35 10.13
N SER A 93 8.25 -16.26 10.58
CA SER A 93 9.44 -16.48 9.75
C SER A 93 9.52 -17.90 9.18
N ASN A 94 9.09 -18.92 9.94
CA ASN A 94 9.17 -20.33 9.51
C ASN A 94 8.08 -20.71 8.51
N TYR A 95 6.93 -20.03 8.53
CA TYR A 95 5.80 -20.26 7.63
C TYR A 95 5.54 -19.10 6.67
N ALA A 96 6.52 -18.20 6.53
CA ALA A 96 6.43 -16.97 5.75
C ALA A 96 5.97 -17.24 4.30
N GLY A 97 6.54 -18.25 3.64
CA GLY A 97 6.21 -18.59 2.26
C GLY A 97 4.74 -18.98 2.08
N THR A 98 4.22 -19.82 2.97
CA THR A 98 2.80 -20.23 2.94
C THR A 98 1.88 -19.06 3.24
N LEU A 99 2.20 -18.24 4.26
CA LEU A 99 1.39 -17.08 4.65
C LEU A 99 1.35 -16.02 3.54
N MET A 100 2.50 -15.76 2.90
CA MET A 100 2.57 -14.86 1.75
C MET A 100 1.80 -15.42 0.56
N GLY A 101 1.86 -16.73 0.31
CA GLY A 101 1.10 -17.38 -0.76
C GLY A 101 -0.42 -17.24 -0.58
N ILE A 102 -0.94 -17.51 0.62
CA ILE A 102 -2.36 -17.33 0.94
C ILE A 102 -2.76 -15.86 0.80
N THR A 103 -1.95 -14.94 1.32
CA THR A 103 -2.21 -13.50 1.22
C THR A 103 -2.23 -13.03 -0.23
N ASN A 104 -1.32 -13.54 -1.07
CA ASN A 104 -1.28 -13.22 -2.50
C ASN A 104 -2.51 -13.74 -3.24
N MET A 105 -2.96 -14.96 -2.93
CA MET A 105 -4.19 -15.52 -3.49
C MET A 105 -5.43 -14.67 -3.13
N LEU A 106 -5.52 -14.22 -1.87
CA LEU A 106 -6.58 -13.29 -1.46
C LEU A 106 -6.45 -11.93 -2.15
N ALA A 107 -5.23 -11.44 -2.37
CA ALA A 107 -4.96 -10.19 -3.07
C ALA A 107 -5.25 -10.26 -4.58
N ALA A 108 -5.25 -11.46 -5.18
CA ALA A 108 -5.59 -11.64 -6.59
C ALA A 108 -7.07 -11.32 -6.88
N ILE A 109 -7.98 -11.55 -5.91
CA ILE A 109 -9.41 -11.29 -6.05
C ILE A 109 -9.68 -9.79 -6.37
N PRO A 110 -9.27 -8.81 -5.53
CA PRO A 110 -9.45 -7.40 -5.87
C PRO A 110 -8.64 -6.99 -7.11
N GLY A 111 -7.52 -7.66 -7.41
CA GLY A 111 -6.77 -7.44 -8.65
C GLY A 111 -7.57 -7.74 -9.92
N PHE A 112 -8.43 -8.76 -9.88
CA PHE A 112 -9.33 -9.08 -11.00
C PHE A 112 -10.62 -8.25 -10.98
N VAL A 113 -11.21 -8.04 -9.80
CA VAL A 113 -12.48 -7.30 -9.65
C VAL A 113 -12.32 -5.80 -9.94
N GLY A 114 -11.16 -5.22 -9.60
CA GLY A 114 -10.90 -3.78 -9.77
C GLY A 114 -11.11 -3.26 -11.20
N PRO A 115 -10.45 -3.84 -12.22
CA PRO A 115 -10.65 -3.44 -13.62
C PRO A 115 -12.10 -3.61 -14.10
N ILE A 116 -12.80 -4.66 -13.66
CA ILE A 116 -14.22 -4.89 -14.01
C ILE A 116 -15.09 -3.76 -13.44
N PHE A 117 -14.87 -3.41 -12.18
CA PHE A 117 -15.59 -2.32 -11.52
C PHE A 117 -15.34 -0.96 -12.19
N VAL A 118 -14.07 -0.65 -12.49
CA VAL A 118 -13.70 0.56 -13.23
C VAL A 118 -14.33 0.57 -14.63
N GLY A 119 -14.31 -0.57 -15.31
CA GLY A 119 -14.91 -0.73 -16.63
C GLY A 119 -16.43 -0.52 -16.62
N TRP A 120 -17.11 -0.97 -15.57
CA TRP A 120 -18.55 -0.76 -15.40
C TRP A 120 -18.90 0.71 -15.17
N ILE A 121 -18.14 1.43 -14.34
CA ILE A 121 -18.35 2.87 -14.07
C ILE A 121 -18.01 3.74 -15.29
N THR A 122 -16.95 3.40 -16.02
CA THR A 122 -16.49 4.16 -17.19
C THR A 122 -17.22 3.77 -18.49
N ASN A 123 -18.05 2.73 -18.47
CA ASN A 123 -18.80 2.28 -19.63
C ASN A 123 -19.75 3.40 -20.10
N HIS A 124 -19.56 3.88 -21.34
CA HIS A 124 -20.28 5.00 -21.95
C HIS A 124 -20.16 6.37 -21.26
N ASN A 125 -19.32 6.51 -20.21
CA ASN A 125 -19.18 7.75 -19.45
C ASN A 125 -17.71 8.02 -19.05
N GLN A 126 -16.82 8.21 -20.04
CA GLN A 126 -15.42 8.60 -19.82
C GLN A 126 -15.29 10.08 -19.41
N THR A 127 -16.12 10.54 -18.49
CA THR A 127 -16.08 11.90 -17.97
C THR A 127 -15.14 12.00 -16.78
N LEU A 128 -14.66 13.22 -16.54
CA LEU A 128 -13.81 13.52 -15.38
C LEU A 128 -14.54 13.25 -14.04
N ALA A 129 -15.87 13.30 -14.04
CA ALA A 129 -16.70 12.97 -12.89
C ALA A 129 -16.68 11.46 -12.55
N ALA A 130 -16.70 10.58 -13.56
CA ALA A 130 -16.60 9.14 -13.35
C ALA A 130 -15.24 8.75 -12.75
N TRP A 131 -14.14 9.34 -13.26
CA TRP A 131 -12.80 9.12 -12.72
C TRP A 131 -12.62 9.66 -11.30
N LYS A 132 -13.18 10.84 -10.99
CA LYS A 132 -13.27 11.37 -9.62
C LYS A 132 -13.93 10.38 -8.66
N LEU A 133 -15.06 9.78 -9.07
CA LEU A 133 -15.77 8.80 -8.27
C LEU A 133 -14.90 7.56 -8.00
N ILE A 134 -14.25 7.03 -9.04
CA ILE A 134 -13.35 5.88 -8.93
C ILE A 134 -12.21 6.17 -7.94
N PHE A 135 -11.53 7.31 -8.07
CA PHE A 135 -10.44 7.70 -7.18
C PHE A 135 -10.90 7.85 -5.73
N ASN A 136 -12.07 8.45 -5.49
CA ASN A 136 -12.63 8.57 -4.14
C ASN A 136 -12.98 7.21 -3.52
N ILE A 137 -13.53 6.28 -4.31
CA ILE A 137 -13.82 4.92 -3.84
C ILE A 137 -12.51 4.19 -3.50
N SER A 138 -11.51 4.25 -4.39
CA SER A 138 -10.19 3.64 -4.15
C SER A 138 -9.52 4.19 -2.89
N SER A 139 -9.54 5.51 -2.67
CA SER A 139 -9.03 6.13 -1.44
C SER A 139 -9.78 5.66 -0.19
N SER A 140 -11.10 5.54 -0.26
CA SER A 140 -11.93 5.07 0.85
C SER A 140 -11.61 3.62 1.23
N VAL A 141 -11.47 2.75 0.23
CA VAL A 141 -11.09 1.34 0.43
C VAL A 141 -9.68 1.23 1.03
N SER A 142 -8.73 2.04 0.56
CA SER A 142 -7.37 2.07 1.10
C SER A 142 -7.32 2.48 2.58
N LEU A 143 -8.03 3.55 2.95
CA LEU A 143 -8.11 4.01 4.34
C LEU A 143 -8.83 2.98 5.24
N PHE A 144 -9.90 2.37 4.74
CA PHE A 144 -10.62 1.33 5.48
C PHE A 144 -9.73 0.10 5.72
N GLY A 145 -9.00 -0.35 4.70
CA GLY A 145 -8.01 -1.43 4.83
C GLY A 145 -6.91 -1.07 5.82
N CYS A 146 -6.41 0.16 5.79
CA CYS A 146 -5.44 0.67 6.76
C CYS A 146 -5.99 0.65 8.19
N LEU A 147 -7.25 1.03 8.39
CA LEU A 147 -7.89 1.02 9.71
C LEU A 147 -7.97 -0.40 10.26
N ILE A 148 -8.45 -1.36 9.46
CA ILE A 148 -8.50 -2.78 9.83
C ILE A 148 -7.10 -3.29 10.18
N TYR A 149 -6.11 -2.98 9.34
CA TYR A 149 -4.72 -3.34 9.61
C TYR A 149 -4.23 -2.78 10.94
N CYS A 150 -4.48 -1.50 11.23
CA CYS A 150 -4.03 -0.88 12.47
C CYS A 150 -4.67 -1.50 13.72
N ILE A 151 -5.91 -1.97 13.63
CA ILE A 151 -6.63 -2.62 14.73
C ILE A 151 -6.11 -4.05 14.93
N LEU A 152 -5.97 -4.83 13.86
CA LEU A 152 -5.69 -6.26 13.94
C LEU A 152 -4.20 -6.60 14.00
N PHE A 153 -3.33 -5.75 13.45
CA PHE A 153 -1.92 -6.08 13.30
C PHE A 153 -1.19 -6.08 14.64
N ASN A 154 -0.60 -7.22 15.01
CA ASN A 154 0.39 -7.32 16.07
C ASN A 154 1.71 -7.86 15.47
N GLY A 155 2.80 -7.15 15.72
CA GLY A 155 4.14 -7.44 15.21
C GLY A 155 5.00 -8.26 16.17
N GLU A 156 4.38 -8.99 17.09
CA GLU A 156 5.02 -9.98 17.94
C GLU A 156 5.04 -11.34 17.25
N GLU A 157 6.17 -12.03 17.34
CA GLU A 157 6.32 -13.40 16.86
C GLU A 157 5.25 -14.29 17.51
N GLN A 158 4.48 -15.00 16.70
CA GLN A 158 3.39 -15.82 17.22
C GLN A 158 3.92 -17.15 17.77
N LEU A 159 3.31 -17.64 18.86
CA LEU A 159 3.82 -18.82 19.60
C LEU A 159 3.95 -20.08 18.72
N TRP A 160 3.03 -20.28 17.78
CA TRP A 160 3.05 -21.40 16.83
C TRP A 160 4.20 -21.33 15.80
N ASN A 161 4.94 -20.21 15.73
CA ASN A 161 6.14 -20.11 14.90
C ASN A 161 7.31 -20.94 15.47
N ARG A 162 7.25 -21.37 16.74
CA ARG A 162 8.37 -22.00 17.46
C ARG A 162 8.36 -23.53 17.49
N ASP A 163 7.38 -24.17 16.86
CA ASP A 163 7.13 -25.61 16.99
C ASP A 163 8.20 -26.52 16.32
N HIS A 164 9.32 -25.97 15.83
CA HIS A 164 10.40 -26.70 15.14
C HIS A 164 11.83 -26.46 15.67
N VAL A 165 12.00 -25.82 16.84
CA VAL A 165 13.36 -25.65 17.45
C VAL A 165 13.67 -26.68 18.55
N GLU A 166 12.78 -27.61 18.84
CA GLU A 166 13.10 -28.77 19.70
C GLU A 166 12.84 -30.08 18.96
N GLN A 167 13.89 -30.58 18.29
CA GLN A 167 14.45 -31.93 18.48
C GLN A 167 15.88 -32.00 17.92
#